data_AF-A0A930XML8-F1
#
_entry.id   AF-A0A930XML8-F1
#
_cell.length_a   1.000
_cell.length_b   1.000
_cell.length_c   1.000
_cell.angle_alpha   90.00
_cell.angle_beta   90.00
_cell.angle_gamma   90.00
#
_symmetry.space_group_name_H-M   'P 1'
#
loop_
_entity.id
_entity.type
_entity.pdbx_description
1 polymer ?
#
loop_
_entity_poly.entity_id
_entity_poly.type
_entity_poly.pdbx_seq_one_letter_code
_entity_poly.pdbx_strand_id
1 'polypeptide(L)'
;MTNAPTSHPLPHSLPQIEFLPLQPAIASDQPTTLDVLVKIVPPVPETQLQRPPLNLGLVIDRSGSMAGSKIEYARQAASYAVQQLLPTDRVSIIAFDDQIETVVPSTPALEKSPILQAIHRIRERGSTALHAGWVEGGVQVGHHLRSDRLNRVLLLSDGLANVGETNPDVIANDVHGLAQRGISTTTLGVGNDYSEDLLEAMARSGDGNFYHIESPQQLPAIFQAELQGLMATLGQQVSLGIEPQSGVVVADVLNDLDKTSYGRLKLPNLVVGNPILVVVRLKLPAIHQATDLCHFRLAWNDPNQLGRQVLRATLQLPVVPAAQLADFPLHPEVQQQIALLMAARARAEAIHHLDQGDSIGARQRLMAVHDLMLSAAPATPVTQMELQRLAELNQDIELGELGISRKKARFQSYNLRRSRPQ
;
A
#
# COMPACT_ATOMS: atom_id res chain seq x y z
N MET A 1 -25.56 -21.16 45.98
CA MET A 1 -24.27 -21.00 45.27
C MET A 1 -24.49 -21.42 43.83
N THR A 2 -24.95 -20.47 43.01
CA THR A 2 -25.27 -20.66 41.60
C THR A 2 -24.08 -20.21 40.77
N ASN A 3 -23.36 -21.17 40.20
CA ASN A 3 -22.29 -20.92 39.24
C ASN A 3 -22.89 -20.25 37.99
N ALA A 4 -22.56 -18.98 37.78
CA ALA A 4 -22.77 -18.30 36.51
C ALA A 4 -21.83 -18.91 35.46
N PRO A 5 -22.29 -19.23 34.26
CA PRO A 5 -21.40 -19.62 33.18
C PRO A 5 -20.57 -18.40 32.78
N THR A 6 -19.26 -18.54 32.88
CA THR A 6 -18.26 -17.64 32.31
C THR A 6 -18.52 -17.47 30.82
N SER A 7 -18.97 -16.29 30.42
CA SER A 7 -19.02 -15.86 29.03
C SER A 7 -17.60 -15.80 28.48
N HIS A 8 -17.22 -16.81 27.70
CA HIS A 8 -16.07 -16.69 26.81
C HIS A 8 -16.33 -15.55 25.83
N PRO A 9 -15.37 -14.64 25.59
CA PRO A 9 -15.48 -13.70 24.48
C PRO A 9 -15.56 -14.50 23.17
N LEU A 10 -16.50 -14.11 22.31
CA LEU A 10 -16.74 -14.70 20.99
C LEU A 10 -15.43 -14.78 20.17
N PRO A 11 -15.24 -15.81 19.33
CA PRO A 11 -14.04 -15.92 18.52
C PRO A 11 -13.97 -14.75 17.55
N HIS A 12 -12.90 -13.95 17.64
CA HIS A 12 -12.55 -12.99 16.59
C HIS A 12 -12.56 -13.73 15.26
N SER A 13 -13.43 -13.32 14.33
CA SER A 13 -13.53 -13.93 13.01
C SER A 13 -12.15 -13.86 12.34
N LEU A 14 -11.71 -14.95 11.73
CA LEU A 14 -10.43 -15.00 11.00
C LEU A 14 -10.61 -14.36 9.61
N PRO A 15 -9.53 -13.85 8.98
CA PRO A 15 -9.59 -13.51 7.56
C PRO A 15 -9.99 -14.72 6.74
N GLN A 16 -10.61 -14.50 5.58
CA GLN A 16 -10.98 -15.55 4.63
C GLN A 16 -10.10 -15.48 3.39
N ILE A 17 -9.81 -16.64 2.79
CA ILE A 17 -9.15 -16.73 1.48
C ILE A 17 -10.18 -17.31 0.51
N GLU A 18 -10.63 -16.48 -0.41
CA GLU A 18 -11.53 -16.85 -1.49
C GLU A 18 -10.73 -17.08 -2.78
N PHE A 19 -11.08 -18.15 -3.50
CA PHE A 19 -10.48 -18.46 -4.80
C PHE A 19 -11.51 -18.24 -5.89
N LEU A 20 -11.24 -17.30 -6.78
CA LEU A 20 -12.05 -17.00 -7.96
C LEU A 20 -11.23 -17.39 -9.19
N PRO A 21 -11.42 -18.59 -9.75
CA PRO A 21 -10.70 -19.00 -10.95
C PRO A 21 -11.33 -18.34 -12.19
N LEU A 22 -10.50 -18.01 -13.19
CA LEU A 22 -10.98 -17.43 -14.45
C LEU A 22 -11.94 -18.39 -15.17
N GLN A 23 -11.67 -19.70 -15.10
CA GLN A 23 -12.55 -20.76 -15.54
C GLN A 23 -12.93 -21.66 -14.34
N PRO A 24 -14.16 -22.18 -14.27
CA PRO A 24 -14.64 -22.91 -13.09
C PRO A 24 -14.09 -24.34 -12.97
N ALA A 25 -13.31 -24.81 -13.94
CA ALA A 25 -12.79 -26.17 -14.03
C ALA A 25 -11.42 -26.19 -14.73
N ILE A 26 -10.79 -27.37 -14.82
CA ILE A 26 -9.52 -27.60 -15.51
C ILE A 26 -9.62 -28.79 -16.49
N ALA A 27 -8.77 -28.80 -17.51
CA ALA A 27 -8.83 -29.81 -18.56
C ALA A 27 -8.23 -31.16 -18.12
N SER A 28 -8.92 -32.25 -18.48
CA SER A 28 -8.52 -33.62 -18.16
C SER A 28 -7.55 -34.25 -19.16
N ASP A 29 -7.44 -33.68 -20.35
CA ASP A 29 -6.87 -34.26 -21.55
C ASP A 29 -5.79 -33.39 -22.21
N GLN A 30 -5.60 -32.16 -21.73
CA GLN A 30 -4.52 -31.28 -22.19
C GLN A 30 -3.99 -30.34 -21.09
N PRO A 31 -2.76 -29.82 -21.22
CA PRO A 31 -2.25 -28.78 -20.33
C PRO A 31 -3.13 -27.52 -20.35
N THR A 32 -3.30 -26.89 -19.19
CA THR A 32 -4.14 -25.69 -19.01
C THR A 32 -3.32 -24.56 -18.40
N THR A 33 -3.54 -23.32 -18.87
CA THR A 33 -3.12 -22.12 -18.13
C THR A 33 -4.33 -21.55 -17.42
N LEU A 34 -4.26 -21.42 -16.10
CA LEU A 34 -5.36 -20.96 -15.26
C LEU A 34 -4.93 -19.73 -14.48
N ASP A 35 -5.64 -18.62 -14.68
CA ASP A 35 -5.54 -17.46 -13.81
C ASP A 35 -6.54 -17.59 -12.66
N VAL A 36 -6.08 -17.36 -11.43
CA VAL A 36 -6.91 -17.40 -10.22
C VAL A 36 -6.74 -16.10 -9.45
N LEU A 37 -7.84 -15.41 -9.19
CA LEU A 37 -7.87 -14.32 -8.24
C LEU A 37 -8.01 -14.90 -6.82
N VAL A 38 -6.95 -14.76 -6.05
CA VAL A 38 -6.88 -15.08 -4.62
C VAL A 38 -7.26 -13.83 -3.85
N LYS A 39 -8.46 -13.82 -3.29
CA LYS A 39 -9.03 -12.68 -2.56
C LYS A 39 -8.97 -12.94 -1.07
N ILE A 40 -8.18 -12.15 -0.36
CA ILE A 40 -8.05 -12.23 1.09
C ILE A 40 -8.96 -11.19 1.70
N VAL A 41 -10.00 -11.62 2.41
CA VAL A 41 -11.04 -10.76 2.98
C VAL A 41 -10.79 -10.63 4.48
N PRO A 42 -10.40 -9.44 4.98
CA PRO A 42 -10.35 -9.18 6.40
C PRO A 42 -11.74 -9.30 7.03
N PRO A 43 -11.83 -9.88 8.23
CA PRO A 43 -13.10 -10.07 8.91
C PRO A 43 -13.68 -8.71 9.32
N VAL A 44 -15.01 -8.59 9.31
CA VAL A 44 -15.69 -7.41 9.86
C VAL A 44 -15.91 -7.63 11.37
N PRO A 45 -15.34 -6.80 12.26
CA PRO A 45 -15.55 -6.94 13.69
C PRO A 45 -17.00 -6.69 14.06
N GLU A 46 -17.55 -7.50 14.99
CA GLU A 46 -18.93 -7.37 15.48
C GLU A 46 -19.15 -6.10 16.32
N THR A 47 -18.08 -5.55 16.89
CA THR A 47 -18.09 -4.31 17.68
C THR A 47 -17.37 -3.19 16.94
N GLN A 48 -17.87 -1.96 17.04
CA GLN A 48 -17.15 -0.78 16.55
C GLN A 48 -15.75 -0.72 17.16
N LEU A 49 -14.73 -0.75 16.30
CA LEU A 49 -13.34 -0.58 16.71
C LEU A 49 -13.20 0.82 17.32
N GLN A 50 -12.95 0.88 18.63
CA GLN A 50 -12.58 2.13 19.27
C GLN A 50 -11.20 2.55 18.78
N ARG A 51 -11.03 3.83 18.47
CA ARG A 51 -9.74 4.39 18.06
C ARG A 51 -8.72 4.22 19.18
N PRO A 52 -7.66 3.39 19.02
CA PRO A 52 -6.57 3.37 19.99
C PRO A 52 -5.87 4.73 20.04
N PRO A 53 -5.32 5.14 21.20
CA PRO A 53 -4.62 6.42 21.30
C PRO A 53 -3.44 6.48 20.33
N LEU A 54 -3.24 7.65 19.73
CA LEU A 54 -2.15 7.91 18.78
C LEU A 54 -0.91 8.44 19.51
N ASN A 55 0.27 8.02 19.07
CA ASN A 55 1.56 8.58 19.43
C ASN A 55 2.27 9.00 18.14
N LEU A 56 2.19 10.30 17.83
CA LEU A 56 2.51 10.85 16.51
C LEU A 56 3.78 11.70 16.54
N GLY A 57 4.73 11.40 15.65
CA GLY A 57 5.83 12.30 15.29
C GLY A 57 5.52 13.00 13.98
N LEU A 58 5.21 14.30 14.01
CA LEU A 58 5.06 15.12 12.81
C LEU A 58 6.43 15.68 12.44
N VAL A 59 6.97 15.23 11.31
CA VAL A 59 8.28 15.64 10.81
C VAL A 59 8.05 16.51 9.57
N ILE A 60 8.43 17.77 9.66
CA ILE A 60 8.12 18.81 8.67
C ILE A 60 9.41 19.30 8.04
N ASP A 61 9.53 19.08 6.74
CA ASP A 61 10.58 19.66 5.92
C ASP A 61 10.36 21.16 5.82
N ARG A 62 11.39 21.91 6.19
CA ARG A 62 11.43 23.36 6.04
C ARG A 62 12.58 23.80 5.15
N SER A 63 13.14 22.94 4.32
CA SER A 63 14.21 23.31 3.39
C SER A 63 13.80 24.41 2.40
N GLY A 64 14.77 25.07 1.77
CA GLY A 64 14.50 26.15 0.82
C GLY A 64 13.59 25.76 -0.35
N SER A 65 13.57 24.48 -0.76
CA SER A 65 12.68 23.97 -1.81
C SER A 65 11.20 23.96 -1.41
N MET A 66 10.92 24.01 -0.09
CA MET A 66 9.58 24.13 0.48
C MET A 66 9.03 25.57 0.45
N ALA A 67 9.77 26.55 -0.07
CA ALA A 67 9.32 27.93 -0.15
C ALA A 67 7.96 28.11 -0.86
N GLY A 68 7.27 29.20 -0.53
CA GLY A 68 5.99 29.55 -1.13
C GLY A 68 4.84 28.67 -0.62
N SER A 69 4.05 28.10 -1.54
CA SER A 69 2.85 27.34 -1.18
C SER A 69 3.15 26.02 -0.47
N LYS A 70 4.29 25.38 -0.70
CA LYS A 70 4.61 24.06 -0.12
C LYS A 70 4.71 24.11 1.41
N ILE A 71 5.44 25.06 1.98
CA ILE A 71 5.55 25.20 3.44
C ILE A 71 4.22 25.62 4.08
N GLU A 72 3.38 26.37 3.37
CA GLU A 72 2.00 26.64 3.80
C GLU A 72 1.18 25.34 3.83
N TYR A 73 1.27 24.50 2.80
CA TYR A 73 0.55 23.22 2.73
C TYR A 73 1.02 22.26 3.82
N ALA A 74 2.33 22.17 4.07
CA ALA A 74 2.90 21.36 5.13
C ALA A 74 2.41 21.83 6.52
N ARG A 75 2.38 23.15 6.79
CA ARG A 75 1.84 23.69 8.04
C ARG A 75 0.34 23.45 8.18
N GLN A 76 -0.43 23.56 7.11
CA GLN A 76 -1.87 23.27 7.13
C GLN A 76 -2.14 21.79 7.38
N ALA A 77 -1.37 20.90 6.74
CA ALA A 77 -1.43 19.46 6.96
C ALA A 77 -1.10 19.07 8.40
N ALA A 78 0.01 19.59 8.94
CA ALA A 78 0.40 19.36 10.33
C ALA A 78 -0.63 19.94 11.32
N SER A 79 -1.15 21.14 11.06
CA SER A 79 -2.18 21.77 11.89
C SER A 79 -3.48 20.96 11.89
N TYR A 80 -3.89 20.47 10.72
CA TYR A 80 -5.05 19.60 10.59
C TYR A 80 -4.87 18.30 11.39
N ALA A 81 -3.72 17.65 11.25
CA ALA A 81 -3.40 16.44 12.02
C ALA A 81 -3.53 16.68 13.54
N VAL A 82 -2.95 17.78 14.05
CA VAL A 82 -3.07 18.17 15.48
C VAL A 82 -4.52 18.43 15.90
N GLN A 83 -5.32 19.06 15.03
CA GLN A 83 -6.74 19.30 15.31
C GLN A 83 -7.54 17.99 15.45
N GLN A 84 -7.18 16.93 14.73
CA GLN A 84 -7.85 15.63 14.81
C GLN A 84 -7.40 14.74 15.99
N LEU A 85 -6.39 15.16 16.75
CA LEU A 85 -5.93 14.40 17.91
C LEU A 85 -6.96 14.43 19.04
N LEU A 86 -7.11 13.32 19.74
CA LEU A 86 -7.89 13.23 20.97
C LEU A 86 -7.02 13.61 22.17
N PRO A 87 -7.63 14.01 23.31
CA PRO A 87 -6.90 14.26 24.56
C PRO A 87 -6.02 13.09 25.03
N THR A 88 -6.32 11.87 24.59
CA THR A 88 -5.56 10.64 24.89
C THR A 88 -4.28 10.48 24.05
N ASP A 89 -4.15 11.26 22.98
CA ASP A 89 -3.06 11.17 22.01
C ASP A 89 -1.84 11.98 22.44
N ARG A 90 -0.69 11.67 21.84
CA ARG A 90 0.54 12.45 21.96
C ARG A 90 1.03 12.89 20.59
N VAL A 91 1.66 14.06 20.56
CA VAL A 91 2.30 14.59 19.36
C VAL A 91 3.65 15.23 19.68
N SER A 92 4.61 15.02 18.78
CA SER A 92 5.85 15.78 18.70
C SER A 92 5.94 16.46 17.33
N ILE A 93 6.53 17.65 17.27
CA ILE A 93 6.76 18.41 16.04
C ILE A 93 8.27 18.57 15.86
N ILE A 94 8.77 18.04 14.75
CA ILE A 94 10.15 18.13 14.33
C ILE A 94 10.15 18.95 13.04
N ALA A 95 10.91 20.04 13.02
CA ALA A 95 11.19 20.78 11.79
C ALA A 95 12.64 20.48 11.38
N PHE A 96 12.88 20.20 10.10
CA PHE A 96 14.22 19.89 9.63
C PHE A 96 14.57 20.67 8.36
N ASP A 97 15.83 21.10 8.31
CA ASP A 97 16.55 21.58 7.14
C ASP A 97 17.92 20.88 7.11
N ASP A 98 19.03 21.60 7.01
CA ASP A 98 20.36 21.07 7.33
C ASP A 98 20.57 20.84 8.85
N GLN A 99 19.65 21.35 9.67
CA GLN A 99 19.59 21.18 11.11
C GLN A 99 18.24 20.58 11.52
N ILE A 100 18.23 19.85 12.63
CA ILE A 100 17.06 19.18 13.17
C ILE A 100 16.63 19.95 14.42
N GLU A 101 15.38 20.41 14.41
CA GLU A 101 14.80 21.15 15.52
C GLU A 101 13.55 20.45 16.05
N THR A 102 13.60 20.02 17.31
CA THR A 102 12.42 19.55 18.03
C THR A 102 11.62 20.76 18.51
N VAL A 103 10.74 21.26 17.63
CA VAL A 103 9.88 22.44 17.87
C VAL A 103 8.92 22.19 19.03
N VAL A 104 8.37 20.97 19.11
CA VAL A 104 7.53 20.52 20.22
C VAL A 104 7.96 19.11 20.60
N PRO A 105 8.52 18.87 21.80
CA PRO A 105 8.80 17.52 22.27
C PRO A 105 7.50 16.74 22.49
N SER A 106 7.56 15.40 22.56
CA SER A 106 6.36 14.56 22.69
C SER A 106 5.43 14.97 23.86
N THR A 107 4.31 15.60 23.51
CA THR A 107 3.37 16.26 24.43
C THR A 107 1.96 15.69 24.26
N PRO A 108 1.20 15.44 25.35
CA PRO A 108 -0.21 15.10 25.26
C PRO A 108 -1.03 16.16 24.52
N ALA A 109 -1.95 15.76 23.66
CA ALA A 109 -2.77 16.66 22.84
C ALA A 109 -3.98 17.26 23.62
N LEU A 110 -3.75 17.67 24.87
CA LEU A 110 -4.74 18.32 25.73
C LEU A 110 -4.96 19.78 25.31
N GLU A 111 -3.87 20.52 25.20
CA GLU A 111 -3.84 21.93 24.82
C GLU A 111 -3.25 22.08 23.43
N LYS A 112 -4.12 22.20 22.42
CA LYS A 112 -3.68 22.25 21.00
C LYS A 112 -3.17 23.63 20.58
N SER A 113 -3.61 24.70 21.24
CA SER A 113 -3.29 26.08 20.83
C SER A 113 -1.78 26.36 20.81
N PRO A 114 -0.97 26.01 21.83
CA PRO A 114 0.48 26.21 21.79
C PRO A 114 1.17 25.42 20.68
N ILE A 115 0.71 24.19 20.43
CA ILE A 115 1.25 23.31 19.38
C ILE A 115 0.98 23.91 18.01
N LEU A 116 -0.26 24.36 17.76
CA LEU A 116 -0.64 25.03 16.53
C LEU A 116 0.18 26.31 16.31
N GLN A 117 0.33 27.15 17.34
CA GLN A 117 1.17 28.36 17.23
C GLN A 117 2.62 28.04 16.87
N ALA A 118 3.18 26.97 17.42
CA ALA A 118 4.53 26.52 17.10
C ALA A 118 4.66 26.11 15.62
N ILE A 119 3.69 25.34 15.10
CA ILE A 119 3.63 24.97 13.67
C ILE A 119 3.59 26.22 12.78
N HIS A 120 2.76 27.22 13.13
CA HIS A 120 2.61 28.44 12.31
C HIS A 120 3.90 29.27 12.19
N ARG A 121 4.82 29.13 13.14
CA ARG A 121 6.11 29.83 13.17
C ARG A 121 7.20 29.16 12.34
N ILE A 122 6.98 27.94 11.84
CA ILE A 122 7.93 27.24 10.99
C ILE A 122 8.06 28.02 9.67
N ARG A 123 9.30 28.39 9.33
CA ARG A 123 9.68 29.10 8.11
C ARG A 123 10.69 28.28 7.34
N GLU A 124 10.67 28.42 6.03
CA GLU A 124 11.64 27.80 5.15
C GLU A 124 13.05 28.34 5.39
N ARG A 125 14.05 27.45 5.34
CA ARG A 125 15.46 27.73 5.55
C ARG A 125 16.32 26.55 5.09
N GLY A 126 17.52 26.80 4.60
CA GLY A 126 18.59 25.80 4.55
C GLY A 126 18.39 24.68 3.51
N SER A 127 19.19 23.62 3.68
CA SER A 127 19.18 22.40 2.86
C SER A 127 18.29 21.32 3.50
N THR A 128 18.44 20.03 3.16
CA THR A 128 17.46 18.99 3.46
C THR A 128 18.13 17.72 4.02
N ALA A 129 18.21 17.61 5.34
CA ALA A 129 18.69 16.45 6.08
C ALA A 129 17.53 15.49 6.45
N LEU A 130 16.87 14.96 5.41
CA LEU A 130 15.63 14.19 5.52
C LEU A 130 15.73 12.99 6.48
N HIS A 131 16.77 12.16 6.33
CA HIS A 131 16.96 10.99 7.17
C HIS A 131 17.08 11.36 8.65
N ALA A 132 17.87 12.39 8.98
CA ALA A 132 18.07 12.82 10.35
C ALA A 132 16.79 13.40 10.98
N GLY A 133 16.02 14.19 10.23
CA GLY A 133 14.70 14.67 10.67
C GLY A 133 13.72 13.52 10.93
N TRP A 134 13.70 12.52 10.05
CA TRP A 134 12.88 11.31 10.24
C TRP A 134 13.33 10.50 11.46
N VAL A 135 14.63 10.32 11.67
CA VAL A 135 15.19 9.63 12.85
C VAL A 135 14.74 10.31 14.14
N GLU A 136 14.85 11.64 14.24
CA GLU A 136 14.42 12.38 15.43
C GLU A 136 12.90 12.21 15.68
N GLY A 137 12.08 12.22 14.63
CA GLY A 137 10.66 11.87 14.74
C GLY A 137 10.44 10.48 15.32
N GLY A 138 11.20 9.49 14.86
CA GLY A 138 11.19 8.14 15.39
C GLY A 138 11.62 8.06 16.86
N VAL A 139 12.63 8.82 17.27
CA VAL A 139 13.11 8.92 18.66
C VAL A 139 12.03 9.50 19.57
N GLN A 140 11.40 10.62 19.18
CA GLN A 140 10.33 11.24 19.97
C GLN A 140 9.13 10.31 20.18
N VAL A 141 8.75 9.55 19.15
CA VAL A 141 7.72 8.50 19.26
C VAL A 141 8.20 7.36 20.15
N GLY A 142 9.45 6.93 19.96
CA GLY A 142 10.11 5.86 20.73
C GLY A 142 10.14 6.08 22.23
N HIS A 143 10.29 7.32 22.69
CA HIS A 143 10.25 7.67 24.12
C HIS A 143 8.92 7.33 24.80
N HIS A 144 7.83 7.22 24.04
CA HIS A 144 6.50 6.90 24.56
C HIS A 144 5.89 5.69 23.85
N LEU A 145 6.73 4.81 23.31
CA LEU A 145 6.33 3.61 22.60
C LEU A 145 5.52 2.69 23.51
N ARG A 146 4.29 2.41 23.11
CA ARG A 146 3.42 1.43 23.77
C ARG A 146 2.64 0.63 22.75
N SER A 147 2.46 -0.66 22.98
CA SER A 147 1.76 -1.57 22.09
C SER A 147 0.24 -1.30 22.02
N ASP A 148 -0.32 -0.63 23.02
CA ASP A 148 -1.73 -0.20 23.06
C ASP A 148 -1.98 1.12 22.30
N ARG A 149 -0.95 1.67 21.64
CA ARG A 149 -1.01 2.90 20.87
C ARG A 149 -0.67 2.66 19.41
N LEU A 150 -1.25 3.47 18.54
CA LEU A 150 -0.76 3.61 17.18
C LEU A 150 0.47 4.52 17.22
N ASN A 151 1.67 3.96 17.03
CA ASN A 151 2.91 4.71 17.03
C ASN A 151 3.34 4.99 15.58
N ARG A 152 3.44 6.27 15.22
CA ARG A 152 3.63 6.66 13.82
C ARG A 152 4.46 7.93 13.67
N VAL A 153 5.31 7.92 12.65
CA VAL A 153 5.95 9.11 12.08
C VAL A 153 5.19 9.52 10.83
N LEU A 154 4.82 10.79 10.74
CA LEU A 154 4.24 11.41 9.56
C LEU A 154 5.26 12.41 9.01
N LEU A 155 5.87 12.08 7.88
CA LEU A 155 6.89 12.90 7.23
C LEU A 155 6.24 13.74 6.13
N LEU A 156 6.37 15.06 6.19
CA LEU A 156 5.92 16.00 5.18
C LEU A 156 7.16 16.62 4.53
N SER A 157 7.40 16.30 3.25
CA SER A 157 8.64 16.72 2.58
C SER A 157 8.44 16.79 1.08
N ASP A 158 9.31 17.53 0.42
CA ASP A 158 9.51 17.40 -1.02
C ASP A 158 10.71 16.49 -1.37
N GLY A 159 11.09 15.57 -0.48
CA GLY A 159 11.87 14.37 -0.79
C GLY A 159 13.33 14.60 -1.23
N LEU A 160 13.81 15.84 -1.32
CA LEU A 160 15.14 16.17 -1.81
C LEU A 160 16.23 15.95 -0.74
N ALA A 161 16.48 14.70 -0.34
CA ALA A 161 17.58 14.41 0.60
C ALA A 161 18.94 14.79 -0.01
N ASN A 162 19.62 15.79 0.57
CA ASN A 162 20.88 16.33 0.05
C ASN A 162 21.97 16.55 1.12
N VAL A 163 21.63 16.38 2.41
CA VAL A 163 22.56 16.46 3.54
C VAL A 163 22.44 15.20 4.39
N GLY A 164 23.58 14.67 4.85
CA GLY A 164 23.64 13.47 5.68
C GLY A 164 23.50 12.19 4.84
N GLU A 165 22.74 11.21 5.36
CA GLU A 165 22.44 9.99 4.62
C GLU A 165 21.42 10.28 3.52
N THR A 166 21.80 9.99 2.28
CA THR A 166 20.99 10.21 1.07
C THR A 166 20.79 8.93 0.27
N ASN A 167 21.39 7.80 0.69
CA ASN A 167 21.24 6.51 0.03
C ASN A 167 19.85 5.93 0.31
N PRO A 168 18.98 5.77 -0.71
CA PRO A 168 17.62 5.28 -0.51
C PRO A 168 17.56 3.89 0.13
N ASP A 169 18.52 3.00 -0.15
CA ASP A 169 18.53 1.65 0.39
C ASP A 169 18.84 1.63 1.89
N VAL A 170 19.77 2.49 2.33
CA VAL A 170 20.10 2.63 3.76
C VAL A 170 18.91 3.22 4.51
N ILE A 171 18.34 4.30 3.99
CA ILE A 171 17.16 4.95 4.57
C ILE A 171 15.99 3.97 4.65
N ALA A 172 15.70 3.24 3.57
CA ALA A 172 14.64 2.24 3.55
C ALA A 172 14.86 1.13 4.59
N ASN A 173 16.10 0.66 4.76
CA ASN A 173 16.44 -0.36 5.75
C ASN A 173 16.25 0.16 7.19
N ASP A 174 16.64 1.39 7.49
CA ASP A 174 16.43 1.99 8.80
C ASP A 174 14.94 2.18 9.10
N VAL A 175 14.18 2.65 8.10
CA VAL A 175 12.73 2.79 8.20
C VAL A 175 12.05 1.44 8.43
N HIS A 176 12.53 0.39 7.77
CA HIS A 176 12.10 -0.97 8.04
C HIS A 176 12.39 -1.42 9.47
N GLY A 177 13.59 -1.14 9.98
CA GLY A 177 13.99 -1.43 11.35
C GLY A 177 13.09 -0.74 12.39
N LEU A 178 12.68 0.51 12.13
CA LEU A 178 11.75 1.24 13.00
C LEU A 178 10.33 0.64 12.96
N ALA A 179 9.84 0.26 11.77
CA ALA A 179 8.56 -0.44 11.62
C ALA A 179 8.53 -1.78 12.34
N GLN A 180 9.63 -2.55 12.31
CA GLN A 180 9.75 -3.80 13.07
C GLN A 180 9.66 -3.59 14.60
N ARG A 181 9.98 -2.40 15.09
CA ARG A 181 9.83 -2.01 16.50
C ARG A 181 8.43 -1.46 16.84
N GLY A 182 7.50 -1.50 15.87
CA GLY A 182 6.11 -1.06 16.06
C GLY A 182 5.89 0.43 15.80
N ILE A 183 6.85 1.14 15.19
CA ILE A 183 6.73 2.55 14.82
C ILE A 183 6.69 2.66 13.30
N SER A 184 5.52 2.98 12.78
CA SER A 184 5.28 3.01 11.34
C SER A 184 5.54 4.39 10.74
N THR A 185 5.81 4.49 9.44
CA THR A 185 6.09 5.76 8.76
C THR A 185 5.17 5.97 7.57
N THR A 186 4.44 7.09 7.58
CA THR A 186 3.68 7.60 6.43
C THR A 186 4.37 8.85 5.92
N THR A 187 4.45 8.99 4.60
CA THR A 187 5.11 10.12 3.94
C THR A 187 4.12 10.89 3.08
N LEU A 188 4.15 12.21 3.13
CA LEU A 188 3.33 13.10 2.33
C LEU A 188 4.25 13.96 1.46
N GLY A 189 4.20 13.73 0.16
CA GLY A 189 4.92 14.49 -0.86
C GLY A 189 4.20 15.80 -1.14
N VAL A 190 4.85 16.94 -0.87
CA VAL A 190 4.25 18.28 -1.02
C VAL A 190 4.73 18.97 -2.30
N GLY A 191 3.79 19.41 -3.13
CA GLY A 191 4.07 20.14 -4.36
C GLY A 191 4.65 19.28 -5.49
N ASN A 192 5.08 19.90 -6.59
CA ASN A 192 5.27 19.20 -7.85
C ASN A 192 6.69 18.67 -8.11
N ASP A 193 7.67 18.85 -7.22
CA ASP A 193 9.09 18.67 -7.54
C ASP A 193 9.85 17.76 -6.54
N TYR A 194 9.19 16.76 -5.96
CA TYR A 194 9.82 15.89 -4.98
C TYR A 194 10.39 14.57 -5.50
N SER A 195 11.35 14.00 -4.76
CA SER A 195 11.85 12.63 -4.98
C SER A 195 10.83 11.61 -4.48
N GLU A 196 9.91 11.25 -5.37
CA GLU A 196 8.86 10.25 -5.15
C GLU A 196 9.45 8.89 -4.76
N ASP A 197 10.51 8.48 -5.45
CA ASP A 197 11.13 7.17 -5.25
C ASP A 197 11.61 6.98 -3.80
N LEU A 198 12.16 8.04 -3.18
CA LEU A 198 12.61 7.98 -1.78
C LEU A 198 11.43 7.95 -0.80
N LEU A 199 10.47 8.89 -0.92
CA LEU A 199 9.34 8.96 0.01
C LEU A 199 8.47 7.69 -0.07
N GLU A 200 8.23 7.19 -1.28
CA GLU A 200 7.51 5.94 -1.50
C GLU A 200 8.28 4.74 -0.90
N ALA A 201 9.59 4.66 -1.13
CA ALA A 201 10.42 3.61 -0.52
C ALA A 201 10.39 3.66 1.01
N MET A 202 10.38 4.85 1.60
CA MET A 202 10.25 5.04 3.05
C MET A 202 8.87 4.59 3.55
N ALA A 203 7.76 5.08 2.99
CA ALA A 203 6.43 4.64 3.39
C ALA A 203 6.25 3.12 3.24
N ARG A 204 6.76 2.56 2.13
CA ARG A 204 6.75 1.11 1.89
C ARG A 204 7.49 0.36 2.99
N SER A 205 8.72 0.79 3.28
CA SER A 205 9.57 0.11 4.27
C SER A 205 9.03 0.30 5.69
N GLY A 206 8.33 1.40 5.92
CA GLY A 206 7.81 1.86 7.21
C GLY A 206 6.43 1.33 7.56
N ASP A 207 5.86 0.41 6.78
CA ASP A 207 4.49 -0.08 6.94
C ASP A 207 3.44 1.04 7.01
N GLY A 208 3.60 2.04 6.15
CA GLY A 208 2.67 3.14 6.00
C GLY A 208 2.35 3.48 4.55
N ASN A 209 1.70 4.62 4.39
CA ASN A 209 1.17 5.09 3.12
C ASN A 209 2.00 6.25 2.57
N PHE A 210 1.98 6.39 1.26
CA PHE A 210 2.50 7.56 0.58
C PHE A 210 1.31 8.35 0.03
N TYR A 211 1.29 9.65 0.26
CA TYR A 211 0.24 10.54 -0.27
C TYR A 211 0.88 11.73 -0.97
N HIS A 212 0.27 12.15 -2.07
CA HIS A 212 0.63 13.39 -2.75
C HIS A 212 -0.36 14.50 -2.36
N ILE A 213 0.16 15.66 -1.92
CA ILE A 213 -0.63 16.85 -1.64
C ILE A 213 -0.43 17.86 -2.77
N GLU A 214 -1.43 17.98 -3.63
CA GLU A 214 -1.51 19.03 -4.65
C GLU A 214 -2.15 20.29 -4.06
N SER A 215 -3.11 20.11 -3.14
CA SER A 215 -3.86 21.20 -2.53
C SER A 215 -4.28 20.87 -1.08
N PRO A 216 -4.38 21.87 -0.20
CA PRO A 216 -4.83 21.68 1.18
C PRO A 216 -6.24 21.08 1.32
N GLN A 217 -7.09 21.22 0.30
CA GLN A 217 -8.45 20.70 0.28
C GLN A 217 -8.48 19.16 0.34
N GLN A 218 -7.39 18.48 -0.04
CA GLN A 218 -7.27 17.02 0.02
C GLN A 218 -6.91 16.50 1.43
N LEU A 219 -6.39 17.36 2.32
CA LEU A 219 -5.87 16.96 3.62
C LEU A 219 -6.89 16.24 4.52
N PRO A 220 -8.16 16.69 4.60
CA PRO A 220 -9.15 16.00 5.42
C PRO A 220 -9.36 14.56 4.98
N ALA A 221 -9.49 14.32 3.67
CA ALA A 221 -9.70 12.98 3.12
C ALA A 221 -8.48 12.08 3.33
N ILE A 222 -7.27 12.59 3.06
CA ILE A 222 -6.02 11.84 3.25
C ILE A 222 -5.85 11.42 4.72
N PHE A 223 -5.99 12.36 5.65
CA PHE A 223 -5.79 12.08 7.07
C PHE A 223 -6.88 11.16 7.63
N GLN A 224 -8.14 11.34 7.20
CA GLN A 224 -9.23 10.45 7.58
C GLN A 224 -8.98 9.03 7.07
N ALA A 225 -8.57 8.87 5.81
CA ALA A 225 -8.24 7.57 5.23
C ALA A 225 -7.09 6.89 5.98
N GLU A 226 -6.03 7.65 6.29
CA GLU A 226 -4.90 7.16 7.07
C GLU A 226 -5.34 6.68 8.47
N LEU A 227 -6.08 7.50 9.20
CA LEU A 227 -6.51 7.17 10.55
C LEU A 227 -7.50 5.99 10.57
N GLN A 228 -8.45 5.97 9.65
CA GLN A 228 -9.41 4.87 9.50
C GLN A 228 -8.69 3.58 9.10
N GLY A 229 -7.75 3.63 8.16
CA GLY A 229 -6.94 2.47 7.77
C GLY A 229 -6.18 1.89 8.95
N LEU A 230 -5.60 2.74 9.81
CA LEU A 230 -4.92 2.29 11.02
C LEU A 230 -5.87 1.66 12.03
N MET A 231 -7.00 2.30 12.31
CA MET A 231 -8.01 1.75 13.21
C MET A 231 -8.55 0.41 12.72
N ALA A 232 -8.77 0.29 11.42
CA ALA A 232 -9.27 -0.89 10.76
C ALA A 232 -8.19 -1.95 10.51
N THR A 233 -6.93 -1.72 10.89
CA THR A 233 -5.86 -2.71 10.70
C THR A 233 -5.99 -3.85 11.72
N LEU A 234 -6.32 -5.05 11.25
CA LEU A 234 -6.43 -6.28 12.04
C LEU A 234 -5.17 -7.13 11.99
N GLY A 235 -4.31 -6.92 10.99
CA GLY A 235 -3.12 -7.73 10.81
C GLY A 235 -2.01 -6.99 10.08
N GLN A 236 -0.80 -7.08 10.62
CA GLN A 236 0.41 -6.51 10.07
C GLN A 236 1.40 -7.59 9.62
N GLN A 237 2.43 -7.20 8.87
CA GLN A 237 3.48 -8.11 8.38
C GLN A 237 2.90 -9.33 7.64
N VAL A 238 1.88 -9.07 6.84
CA VAL A 238 1.09 -10.09 6.16
C VAL A 238 1.93 -10.73 5.05
N SER A 239 1.88 -12.05 4.95
CA SER A 239 2.57 -12.80 3.91
C SER A 239 1.75 -13.96 3.39
N LEU A 240 1.83 -14.23 2.09
CA LEU A 240 1.20 -15.35 1.42
C LEU A 240 2.25 -16.31 0.84
N GLY A 241 2.25 -17.54 1.34
CA GLY A 241 2.93 -18.67 0.69
C GLY A 241 2.01 -19.33 -0.33
N ILE A 242 2.57 -19.71 -1.47
CA ILE A 242 1.89 -20.46 -2.53
C ILE A 242 2.72 -21.71 -2.79
N GLU A 243 2.14 -22.87 -2.53
CA GLU A 243 2.81 -24.17 -2.60
C GLU A 243 2.07 -25.03 -3.64
N PRO A 244 2.51 -25.05 -4.91
CA PRO A 244 1.85 -25.80 -5.95
C PRO A 244 1.98 -27.31 -5.73
N GLN A 245 0.95 -28.06 -6.13
CA GLN A 245 0.83 -29.50 -5.99
C GLN A 245 0.63 -30.17 -7.35
N SER A 246 0.68 -31.49 -7.43
CA SER A 246 0.25 -32.26 -8.61
C SER A 246 0.86 -31.80 -9.96
N GLY A 247 2.14 -31.41 -9.95
CA GLY A 247 2.85 -30.95 -11.15
C GLY A 247 2.47 -29.54 -11.62
N VAL A 248 1.64 -28.82 -10.86
CA VAL A 248 1.31 -27.41 -11.12
C VAL A 248 2.56 -26.55 -10.98
N VAL A 249 2.68 -25.53 -11.82
CA VAL A 249 3.74 -24.53 -11.75
C VAL A 249 3.11 -23.16 -11.62
N VAL A 250 3.56 -22.36 -10.64
CA VAL A 250 3.23 -20.93 -10.57
C VAL A 250 4.04 -20.22 -11.65
N ALA A 251 3.40 -19.90 -12.77
CA ALA A 251 4.05 -19.30 -13.93
C ALA A 251 4.22 -17.77 -13.76
N ASP A 252 3.27 -17.11 -13.11
CA ASP A 252 3.37 -15.69 -12.77
C ASP A 252 2.49 -15.36 -11.55
N VAL A 253 2.84 -14.30 -10.84
CA VAL A 253 1.97 -13.58 -9.91
C VAL A 253 1.86 -12.18 -10.49
N LEU A 254 0.68 -11.79 -10.97
CA LEU A 254 0.52 -10.55 -11.74
C LEU A 254 0.69 -9.28 -10.90
N ASN A 255 0.60 -9.41 -9.58
CA ASN A 255 0.94 -8.37 -8.63
C ASN A 255 2.46 -8.28 -8.45
N ASP A 256 3.00 -7.07 -8.40
CA ASP A 256 4.44 -6.85 -8.22
C ASP A 256 4.80 -6.81 -6.74
N LEU A 257 4.54 -7.90 -6.02
CA LEU A 257 4.72 -8.01 -4.58
C LEU A 257 6.16 -8.43 -4.23
N ASP A 258 6.77 -7.76 -3.26
CA ASP A 258 8.08 -8.17 -2.75
C ASP A 258 7.99 -9.53 -2.08
N LYS A 259 9.11 -10.26 -2.06
CA LYS A 259 9.20 -11.54 -1.35
C LYS A 259 9.89 -11.37 0.01
N THR A 260 9.47 -12.19 0.96
CA THR A 260 10.21 -12.44 2.20
C THR A 260 11.46 -13.25 1.91
N SER A 261 12.37 -13.34 2.88
CA SER A 261 13.56 -14.21 2.80
C SER A 261 13.22 -15.70 2.59
N TYR A 262 11.99 -16.11 2.93
CA TYR A 262 11.47 -17.45 2.71
C TYR A 262 10.70 -17.60 1.39
N GLY A 263 10.81 -16.65 0.47
CA GLY A 263 10.16 -16.69 -0.85
C GLY A 263 8.65 -16.41 -0.85
N ARG A 264 8.03 -16.16 0.30
CA ARG A 264 6.60 -15.82 0.41
C ARG A 264 6.34 -14.38 -0.04
N LEU A 265 5.19 -14.13 -0.67
CA LEU A 265 4.78 -12.79 -1.06
C LEU A 265 4.48 -11.94 0.18
N LYS A 266 5.05 -10.74 0.27
CA LYS A 266 4.68 -9.73 1.28
C LYS A 266 3.41 -9.04 0.80
N LEU A 267 2.39 -9.04 1.64
CA LEU A 267 1.10 -8.41 1.35
C LEU A 267 0.94 -7.12 2.16
N PRO A 268 0.05 -6.21 1.72
CA PRO A 268 -0.42 -5.11 2.56
C PRO A 268 -1.05 -5.61 3.87
N ASN A 269 -1.24 -4.68 4.80
CA ASN A 269 -1.93 -4.96 6.06
C ASN A 269 -3.37 -5.40 5.83
N LEU A 270 -3.87 -6.28 6.71
CA LEU A 270 -5.27 -6.68 6.72
C LEU A 270 -6.09 -5.52 7.30
N VAL A 271 -6.80 -4.79 6.44
CA VAL A 271 -7.60 -3.63 6.83
C VAL A 271 -9.08 -3.94 6.58
N VAL A 272 -9.93 -3.80 7.59
CA VAL A 272 -11.40 -4.04 7.47
C VAL A 272 -11.96 -3.28 6.27
N GLY A 273 -12.77 -3.97 5.46
CA GLY A 273 -13.41 -3.41 4.27
C GLY A 273 -12.50 -3.36 3.03
N ASN A 274 -11.19 -3.63 3.17
CA ASN A 274 -10.24 -3.60 2.06
C ASN A 274 -9.71 -5.02 1.78
N PRO A 275 -10.32 -5.78 0.87
CA PRO A 275 -9.79 -7.09 0.47
C PRO A 275 -8.46 -6.93 -0.26
N ILE A 276 -7.53 -7.86 0.00
CA ILE A 276 -6.27 -7.96 -0.75
C ILE A 276 -6.49 -8.90 -1.93
N LEU A 277 -6.20 -8.43 -3.13
CA LEU A 277 -6.43 -9.09 -4.41
C LEU A 277 -5.10 -9.52 -5.02
N VAL A 278 -4.88 -10.83 -5.13
CA VAL A 278 -3.67 -11.39 -5.73
C VAL A 278 -4.05 -12.27 -6.92
N VAL A 279 -3.58 -11.96 -8.12
CA VAL A 279 -3.82 -12.81 -9.30
C VAL A 279 -2.62 -13.71 -9.54
N VAL A 280 -2.87 -15.02 -9.53
CA VAL A 280 -1.85 -16.06 -9.71
C VAL A 280 -2.12 -16.80 -11.02
N ARG A 281 -1.12 -16.86 -11.89
CA ARG A 281 -1.15 -17.62 -13.13
C ARG A 281 -0.49 -18.97 -12.93
N LEU A 282 -1.27 -20.03 -13.09
CA LEU A 282 -0.86 -21.41 -12.94
C LEU A 282 -0.74 -22.09 -14.31
N LYS A 283 0.31 -22.88 -14.50
CA LYS A 283 0.42 -23.84 -15.60
C LYS A 283 0.20 -25.23 -15.02
N LEU A 284 -0.79 -25.93 -15.55
CA LEU A 284 -1.18 -27.26 -15.11
C LEU A 284 -0.93 -28.27 -16.22
N PRO A 285 -0.43 -29.48 -15.91
CA PRO A 285 -0.53 -30.61 -16.82
C PRO A 285 -2.00 -31.01 -17.01
N ALA A 286 -2.27 -31.97 -17.90
CA ALA A 286 -3.58 -32.61 -17.95
C ALA A 286 -3.83 -33.34 -16.61
N ILE A 287 -4.93 -33.02 -15.92
CA ILE A 287 -5.26 -33.59 -14.61
C ILE A 287 -6.49 -34.48 -14.77
N HIS A 288 -6.33 -35.80 -14.61
CA HIS A 288 -7.41 -36.75 -14.89
C HIS A 288 -8.47 -36.86 -13.78
N GLN A 289 -8.14 -36.48 -12.54
CA GLN A 289 -9.05 -36.50 -11.39
C GLN A 289 -8.82 -35.29 -10.49
N ALA A 290 -9.88 -34.82 -9.84
CA ALA A 290 -9.83 -33.70 -8.92
C ALA A 290 -8.79 -33.96 -7.81
N THR A 291 -7.90 -32.99 -7.62
CA THR A 291 -6.79 -33.02 -6.67
C THR A 291 -6.54 -31.61 -6.14
N ASP A 292 -5.77 -31.51 -5.06
CA ASP A 292 -5.16 -30.26 -4.64
C ASP A 292 -4.28 -29.72 -5.76
N LEU A 293 -4.54 -28.48 -6.17
CA LEU A 293 -3.76 -27.77 -7.19
C LEU A 293 -2.68 -26.92 -6.55
N CYS A 294 -3.03 -26.20 -5.48
CA CYS A 294 -2.15 -25.33 -4.71
C CYS A 294 -2.59 -25.28 -3.25
N HIS A 295 -1.63 -25.28 -2.33
CA HIS A 295 -1.83 -24.89 -0.94
C HIS A 295 -1.40 -23.43 -0.75
N PHE A 296 -2.25 -22.66 -0.07
CA PHE A 296 -2.00 -21.26 0.27
C PHE A 296 -1.83 -21.12 1.76
N ARG A 297 -0.81 -20.40 2.18
CA ARG A 297 -0.49 -20.13 3.58
C ARG A 297 -0.43 -18.64 3.85
N LEU A 298 -1.50 -18.07 4.36
CA LEU A 298 -1.56 -16.70 4.84
C LEU A 298 -1.00 -16.64 6.27
N ALA A 299 -0.14 -15.66 6.57
CA ALA A 299 0.32 -15.41 7.93
C ALA A 299 0.51 -13.93 8.20
N TRP A 300 0.13 -13.50 9.40
CA TRP A 300 0.14 -12.11 9.84
C TRP A 300 0.44 -12.03 11.34
N ASN A 301 0.76 -10.83 11.81
CA ASN A 301 0.78 -10.51 13.23
C ASN A 301 -0.52 -9.79 13.57
N ASP A 302 -1.27 -10.31 14.54
CA ASP A 302 -2.43 -9.61 15.10
C ASP A 302 -1.91 -8.67 16.21
N PRO A 303 -2.17 -7.36 16.16
CA PRO A 303 -1.72 -6.43 17.20
C PRO A 303 -2.18 -6.79 18.62
N ASN A 304 -3.30 -7.50 18.74
CA ASN A 304 -3.92 -7.87 20.01
C ASN A 304 -3.55 -9.28 20.48
N GLN A 305 -2.86 -10.07 19.66
CA GLN A 305 -2.47 -11.44 20.01
C GLN A 305 -0.96 -11.63 19.94
N LEU A 306 -0.43 -12.37 20.91
CA LEU A 306 0.96 -12.77 20.90
C LEU A 306 1.18 -13.88 19.87
N GLY A 307 2.21 -13.73 19.05
CA GLY A 307 2.63 -14.73 18.08
C GLY A 307 2.02 -14.55 16.69
N ARG A 308 2.71 -15.14 15.71
CA ARG A 308 2.34 -15.04 14.30
C ARG A 308 1.17 -15.96 13.98
N GLN A 309 0.08 -15.37 13.52
CA GLN A 309 -1.13 -16.06 13.11
C GLN A 309 -0.95 -16.70 11.74
N VAL A 310 -1.64 -17.82 11.50
CA VAL A 310 -1.53 -18.59 10.25
C VAL A 310 -2.89 -19.16 9.85
N LEU A 311 -3.25 -18.96 8.59
CA LEU A 311 -4.39 -19.58 7.93
C LEU A 311 -3.92 -20.36 6.71
N ARG A 312 -4.49 -21.55 6.49
CA ARG A 312 -4.22 -22.38 5.31
C ARG A 312 -5.51 -22.57 4.53
N ALA A 313 -5.39 -22.48 3.21
CA ALA A 313 -6.48 -22.75 2.28
C ALA A 313 -5.95 -23.56 1.09
N THR A 314 -6.79 -24.39 0.50
CA THR A 314 -6.42 -25.27 -0.61
C THR A 314 -7.29 -24.95 -1.82
N LEU A 315 -6.66 -24.78 -2.97
CA LEU A 315 -7.34 -24.66 -4.26
C LEU A 315 -7.56 -26.05 -4.85
N GLN A 316 -8.82 -26.39 -5.08
CA GLN A 316 -9.26 -27.55 -5.86
C GLN A 316 -10.26 -27.06 -6.90
N LEU A 317 -10.26 -27.69 -8.09
CA LEU A 317 -11.25 -27.43 -9.12
C LEU A 317 -11.77 -28.73 -9.72
N PRO A 318 -13.03 -28.74 -10.19
CA PRO A 318 -13.55 -29.81 -11.03
C PRO A 318 -12.68 -30.03 -12.27
N VAL A 319 -12.65 -31.29 -12.71
CA VAL A 319 -11.93 -31.74 -13.91
C VAL A 319 -12.94 -32.06 -15.00
N VAL A 320 -12.74 -31.52 -16.20
CA VAL A 320 -13.62 -31.70 -17.36
C VAL A 320 -12.79 -31.89 -18.64
N PRO A 321 -13.33 -32.50 -19.71
CA PRO A 321 -12.66 -32.51 -21.02
C PRO A 321 -12.46 -31.09 -21.55
N ALA A 322 -11.36 -30.86 -22.30
CA ALA A 322 -11.03 -29.55 -22.87
C ALA A 322 -12.16 -28.90 -23.69
N ALA A 323 -12.89 -29.70 -24.46
CA ALA A 323 -14.01 -29.20 -25.26
C ALA A 323 -15.09 -28.56 -24.38
N GLN A 324 -15.43 -29.21 -23.26
CA GLN A 324 -16.38 -28.69 -22.28
C GLN A 324 -15.82 -27.47 -21.53
N LEU A 325 -14.50 -27.46 -21.26
CA LEU A 325 -13.86 -26.32 -20.61
C LEU A 325 -14.01 -25.03 -21.44
N ALA A 326 -13.93 -25.14 -22.77
CA ALA A 326 -14.02 -24.01 -23.69
C ALA A 326 -15.41 -23.34 -23.71
N ASP A 327 -16.45 -24.08 -23.34
CA ASP A 327 -17.84 -23.60 -23.31
C ASP A 327 -18.17 -22.85 -22.00
N PHE A 328 -17.34 -22.96 -20.95
CA PHE A 328 -17.59 -22.24 -19.71
C PHE A 328 -17.33 -20.73 -19.87
N PRO A 329 -18.24 -19.87 -19.40
CA PRO A 329 -18.00 -18.44 -19.39
C PRO A 329 -16.82 -18.10 -18.47
N LEU A 330 -16.03 -17.12 -18.89
CA LEU A 330 -14.95 -16.58 -18.08
C LEU A 330 -15.50 -15.75 -16.92
N HIS A 331 -14.83 -15.78 -15.77
CA HIS A 331 -15.26 -15.04 -14.59
C HIS A 331 -14.97 -13.53 -14.75
N PRO A 332 -15.99 -12.65 -14.76
CA PRO A 332 -15.83 -11.24 -15.11
C PRO A 332 -14.97 -10.47 -14.10
N GLU A 333 -15.06 -10.75 -12.79
CA GLU A 333 -14.20 -10.12 -11.79
C GLU A 333 -12.72 -10.46 -12.01
N VAL A 334 -12.42 -11.69 -12.45
CA VAL A 334 -11.04 -12.13 -12.69
C VAL A 334 -10.50 -11.45 -13.96
N GLN A 335 -11.31 -11.38 -15.03
CA GLN A 335 -10.94 -10.64 -16.24
C GLN A 335 -10.68 -9.16 -15.95
N GLN A 336 -11.53 -8.51 -15.14
CA GLN A 336 -11.32 -7.12 -14.73
C GLN A 336 -10.00 -6.96 -13.96
N GLN A 337 -9.72 -7.82 -12.97
CA GLN A 337 -8.49 -7.69 -12.18
C GLN A 337 -7.22 -7.96 -12.99
N ILE A 338 -7.24 -8.94 -13.90
CA ILE A 338 -6.14 -9.18 -14.84
C ILE A 338 -5.88 -7.94 -15.69
N ALA A 339 -6.93 -7.39 -16.31
CA ALA A 339 -6.85 -6.19 -17.14
C ALA A 339 -6.23 -5.01 -16.39
N LEU A 340 -6.70 -4.74 -15.17
CA LEU A 340 -6.19 -3.66 -14.32
C LEU A 340 -4.70 -3.86 -13.96
N LEU A 341 -4.29 -5.07 -13.57
CA LEU A 341 -2.89 -5.35 -13.25
C LEU A 341 -1.98 -5.26 -14.49
N MET A 342 -2.44 -5.72 -15.65
CA MET A 342 -1.71 -5.58 -16.91
C MET A 342 -1.54 -4.13 -17.32
N ALA A 343 -2.59 -3.31 -17.20
CA ALA A 343 -2.52 -1.86 -17.45
C ALA A 343 -1.53 -1.17 -16.50
N ALA A 344 -1.56 -1.53 -15.21
CA ALA A 344 -0.63 -0.99 -14.22
C ALA A 344 0.83 -1.36 -14.55
N ARG A 345 1.11 -2.61 -14.92
CA ARG A 345 2.45 -3.05 -15.36
C ARG A 345 2.90 -2.31 -16.62
N ALA A 346 2.02 -2.19 -17.62
CA ALA A 346 2.33 -1.45 -18.85
C ALA A 346 2.70 0.01 -18.59
N ARG A 347 2.02 0.68 -17.65
CA ARG A 347 2.39 2.04 -17.22
C ARG A 347 3.78 2.08 -16.60
N ALA A 348 4.09 1.16 -15.69
CA ALA A 348 5.39 1.11 -15.05
C ALA A 348 6.52 0.86 -16.06
N GLU A 349 6.30 -0.06 -17.00
CA GLU A 349 7.23 -0.34 -18.09
C GLU A 349 7.38 0.87 -19.03
N ALA A 350 6.28 1.52 -19.39
CA ALA A 350 6.32 2.73 -20.22
C ALA A 350 7.11 3.85 -19.55
N ILE A 351 6.95 4.03 -18.25
CA ILE A 351 7.74 4.99 -17.47
C ILE A 351 9.23 4.61 -17.49
N HIS A 352 9.56 3.32 -17.35
CA HIS A 352 10.95 2.86 -17.46
C HIS A 352 11.56 3.14 -18.83
N HIS A 353 10.80 2.94 -19.91
CA HIS A 353 11.21 3.32 -21.26
C HIS A 353 11.45 4.84 -21.38
N LEU A 354 10.57 5.67 -20.82
CA LEU A 354 10.74 7.13 -20.79
C LEU A 354 11.99 7.56 -20.00
N ASP A 355 12.30 6.88 -18.89
CA ASP A 355 13.50 7.13 -18.08
C ASP A 355 14.79 6.87 -18.90
N GLN A 356 14.71 5.98 -19.89
CA GLN A 356 15.79 5.68 -20.84
C GLN A 356 15.76 6.55 -22.11
N GLY A 357 14.81 7.47 -22.23
CA GLY A 357 14.62 8.30 -23.42
C GLY A 357 13.88 7.59 -24.58
N ASP A 358 13.32 6.40 -24.35
CA ASP A 358 12.60 5.61 -25.35
C ASP A 358 11.10 5.90 -25.33
N SER A 359 10.68 7.00 -25.96
CA SER A 359 9.25 7.33 -26.07
C SER A 359 8.48 6.38 -26.99
N ILE A 360 9.15 5.74 -27.96
CA ILE A 360 8.51 4.83 -28.91
C ILE A 360 8.12 3.53 -28.21
N GLY A 361 9.05 2.92 -27.47
CA GLY A 361 8.80 1.71 -26.68
C GLY A 361 7.73 1.93 -25.62
N ALA A 362 7.75 3.10 -24.96
CA ALA A 362 6.71 3.48 -24.00
C ALA A 362 5.31 3.46 -24.62
N ARG A 363 5.12 4.13 -25.77
CA ARG A 363 3.81 4.18 -26.47
C ARG A 363 3.38 2.82 -26.99
N GLN A 364 4.30 2.06 -27.61
CA GLN A 364 4.00 0.72 -28.10
C GLN A 364 3.46 -0.19 -26.99
N ARG A 365 4.07 -0.11 -25.80
CA ARG A 365 3.64 -0.90 -24.65
C ARG A 365 2.25 -0.50 -24.15
N LEU A 366 1.96 0.80 -24.06
CA LEU A 366 0.65 1.30 -23.64
C LEU A 366 -0.45 0.91 -24.63
N MET A 367 -0.20 1.09 -25.93
CA MET A 367 -1.16 0.75 -26.99
C MET A 367 -1.46 -0.75 -27.02
N ALA A 368 -0.44 -1.61 -26.90
CA ALA A 368 -0.63 -3.06 -26.90
C ALA A 368 -1.56 -3.53 -25.76
N VAL A 369 -1.43 -2.95 -24.56
CA VAL A 369 -2.31 -3.30 -23.44
C VAL A 369 -3.68 -2.64 -23.53
N HIS A 370 -3.75 -1.41 -24.06
CA HIS A 370 -5.02 -0.75 -24.34
C HIS A 370 -5.90 -1.59 -25.28
N ASP A 371 -5.34 -2.06 -26.40
CA ASP A 371 -6.06 -2.87 -27.39
C ASP A 371 -6.46 -4.24 -26.82
N LEU A 372 -5.59 -4.85 -26.02
CA LEU A 372 -5.91 -6.08 -25.31
C LEU A 372 -7.08 -5.87 -24.34
N MET A 373 -7.07 -4.80 -23.54
CA MET A 373 -8.17 -4.46 -22.64
C MET A 373 -9.49 -4.23 -23.39
N LEU A 374 -9.47 -3.49 -24.50
CA LEU A 374 -10.66 -3.27 -25.33
C LEU A 374 -11.29 -4.58 -25.81
N SER A 375 -10.46 -5.58 -26.13
CA SER A 375 -10.93 -6.87 -26.67
C SER A 375 -11.37 -7.87 -25.59
N ALA A 376 -10.71 -7.90 -24.43
CA ALA A 376 -10.82 -9.00 -23.47
C ALA A 376 -11.36 -8.60 -22.08
N ALA A 377 -11.34 -7.31 -21.72
CA ALA A 377 -11.82 -6.86 -20.42
C ALA A 377 -13.34 -6.61 -20.45
N PRO A 378 -14.05 -6.87 -19.34
CA PRO A 378 -15.46 -6.50 -19.24
C PRO A 378 -15.61 -4.97 -19.29
N ALA A 379 -16.68 -4.49 -19.92
CA ALA A 379 -17.00 -3.07 -20.02
C ALA A 379 -17.62 -2.53 -18.71
N THR A 380 -16.79 -2.31 -17.70
CA THR A 380 -17.18 -1.72 -16.42
C THR A 380 -16.68 -0.27 -16.32
N PRO A 381 -17.27 0.57 -15.45
CA PRO A 381 -16.76 1.93 -15.25
C PRO A 381 -15.27 1.97 -14.86
N VAL A 382 -14.80 0.97 -14.12
CA VAL A 382 -13.41 0.87 -13.67
C VAL A 382 -12.46 0.58 -14.83
N THR A 383 -12.81 -0.37 -15.71
CA THR A 383 -11.97 -0.70 -16.89
C THR A 383 -12.01 0.42 -17.93
N GLN A 384 -13.14 1.09 -18.10
CA GLN A 384 -13.26 2.26 -18.98
C GLN A 384 -12.40 3.44 -18.49
N MET A 385 -12.42 3.72 -17.18
CA MET A 385 -11.56 4.75 -16.60
C MET A 385 -10.08 4.42 -16.76
N GLU A 386 -9.70 3.14 -16.62
CA GLU A 386 -8.30 2.73 -16.82
C GLU A 386 -7.88 2.81 -18.30
N LEU A 387 -8.75 2.44 -19.24
CA LEU A 387 -8.52 2.65 -20.67
C LEU A 387 -8.29 4.12 -21.01
N GLN A 388 -9.12 5.01 -20.45
CA GLN A 388 -8.97 6.45 -20.62
C GLN A 388 -7.61 6.93 -20.10
N ARG A 389 -7.17 6.47 -18.92
CA ARG A 389 -5.86 6.82 -18.36
C ARG A 389 -4.69 6.35 -19.22
N LEU A 390 -4.78 5.15 -19.82
CA LEU A 390 -3.77 4.66 -20.75
C LEU A 390 -3.69 5.56 -21.99
N ALA A 391 -4.84 5.98 -22.52
CA ALA A 391 -4.92 6.88 -23.66
C ALA A 391 -4.37 8.28 -23.35
N GLU A 392 -4.75 8.86 -22.21
CA GLU A 392 -4.25 10.15 -21.71
C GLU A 392 -2.72 10.13 -21.57
N LEU A 393 -2.17 9.12 -20.89
CA LEU A 393 -0.72 8.98 -20.74
C LEU A 393 -0.01 8.84 -22.09
N ASN A 394 -0.58 8.07 -23.03
CA ASN A 394 -0.02 7.90 -24.36
C ASN A 394 -0.01 9.22 -25.15
N GLN A 395 -1.07 10.03 -25.01
CA GLN A 395 -1.17 11.36 -25.61
C GLN A 395 -0.16 12.34 -25.00
N ASP A 396 0.01 12.33 -23.68
CA ASP A 396 0.97 13.20 -23.00
C ASP A 396 2.42 12.89 -23.38
N ILE A 397 2.74 11.60 -23.60
CA ILE A 397 4.03 11.18 -24.13
C ILE A 397 4.25 11.73 -25.54
N GLU A 398 3.22 11.75 -26.38
CA GLU A 398 3.31 12.29 -27.74
C GLU A 398 3.49 13.81 -27.77
N LEU A 399 2.84 14.53 -26.85
CA LEU A 399 2.94 15.98 -26.72
C LEU A 399 4.18 16.45 -25.96
N GLY A 400 4.88 15.55 -25.25
CA GLY A 400 6.02 15.88 -24.40
C GLY A 400 5.64 16.49 -23.04
N GLU A 401 4.38 16.42 -22.64
CA GLU A 401 3.83 17.03 -21.41
C GLU A 401 3.84 16.05 -20.23
N LEU A 402 5.03 15.55 -19.87
CA LEU A 402 5.16 14.40 -18.96
C LEU A 402 5.06 14.71 -17.45
N GLY A 403 5.15 15.98 -17.04
CA GLY A 403 5.41 16.33 -15.64
C GLY A 403 4.44 15.74 -14.62
N ILE A 404 3.14 16.07 -14.75
CA ILE A 404 2.10 15.67 -13.79
C ILE A 404 1.59 14.25 -14.10
N SER A 405 1.38 13.94 -15.38
CA SER A 405 0.83 12.67 -15.82
C SER A 405 1.74 11.48 -15.52
N ARG A 406 3.05 11.64 -15.63
CA ARG A 406 4.03 10.59 -15.27
C ARG A 406 3.97 10.27 -13.78
N LYS A 407 3.82 11.28 -12.91
CA LYS A 407 3.75 11.09 -11.44
C LYS A 407 2.44 10.42 -11.04
N LYS A 408 1.32 10.92 -11.54
CA LYS A 408 0.00 10.30 -11.32
C LYS A 408 -0.03 8.84 -11.81
N ALA A 409 0.59 8.57 -12.96
CA ALA A 409 0.71 7.22 -13.51
C ALA A 409 1.57 6.29 -12.64
N ARG A 410 2.71 6.78 -12.11
CA ARG A 410 3.56 6.04 -11.16
C ARG A 410 2.78 5.64 -9.91
N PHE A 411 2.19 6.61 -9.22
CA PHE A 411 1.45 6.40 -7.97
C PHE A 411 0.31 5.38 -8.11
N GLN A 412 -0.55 5.58 -9.11
CA GLN A 412 -1.72 4.73 -9.33
C GLN A 412 -1.31 3.31 -9.76
N SER A 413 -0.28 3.18 -10.61
CA SER A 413 0.26 1.88 -11.00
C SER A 413 0.80 1.13 -9.80
N TYR A 414 1.55 1.81 -8.93
CA TYR A 414 2.14 1.22 -7.75
C TYR A 414 1.09 0.64 -6.78
N ASN A 415 0.09 1.43 -6.38
CA ASN A 415 -0.93 0.96 -5.43
C ASN A 415 -1.68 -0.27 -5.94
N LEU A 416 -2.08 -0.24 -7.22
CA LEU A 416 -2.82 -1.33 -7.85
C LEU A 416 -1.97 -2.61 -7.94
N ARG A 417 -0.71 -2.52 -8.42
CA ARG A 417 0.18 -3.69 -8.51
C ARG A 417 0.51 -4.29 -7.16
N ARG A 418 0.46 -3.50 -6.08
CA ARG A 418 0.72 -3.92 -4.71
C ARG A 418 -0.53 -4.32 -3.93
N SER A 419 -1.72 -4.29 -4.56
CA SER A 419 -3.01 -4.54 -3.92
C SER A 419 -3.28 -3.63 -2.70
N ARG A 420 -2.79 -2.39 -2.74
CA ARG A 420 -3.07 -1.40 -1.69
C ARG A 420 -4.42 -0.70 -1.96
N PRO A 421 -5.12 -0.24 -0.92
CA PRO A 421 -6.29 0.62 -1.09
C PRO A 421 -5.93 1.84 -1.95
N GLN A 422 -6.83 2.26 -2.83
CA GLN A 422 -6.66 3.44 -3.69
C GLN A 422 -7.10 4.73 -3.00
#